data_AF-A0A2P8NBX6-F1
#
_entry.id   AF-A0A2P8NBX6-F1
#
_cell.length_a   1.000
_cell.length_b   1.000
_cell.length_c   1.000
_cell.angle_alpha   90.00
_cell.angle_beta   90.00
_cell.angle_gamma   90.00
#
_symmetry.space_group_name_H-M   'P 1'
#
loop_
_entity.id
_entity.type
_entity.pdbx_description
1 polymer ?
#
loop_
_entity_poly.entity_id
_entity_poly.type
_entity_poly.pdbx_seq_one_letter_code
_entity_poly.pdbx_strand_id
1 'polypeptide(L)'
;MKKLLGVVATLALVGAGGAFAQSDGLADAVERSKTMVPSPPWGEGDQVGMANALGQGTWLRCAAHLAAPDAKAYELSHERSNTMPLSPFGVPLKYVYRPTVGIPGTLHAFNGEQVESGEPGAQGTQMDALGHFAILPKAWDGQGEFPAGTAQYYGGYSQDEVKPAPDSPLLKLGIEHVPPIVTSAVLLDAKAHNGGEALGAGDRVTTADIKAMLESQGLSERGILPGDVVYIHTGWSENWQDPAGDTPYYGMGPGLAYDAAQYLAEKRIVLLALDNPFTDPVNDGALQGKAGPPEGVPDGQPFAIHSFNLAEAGIHQIQNARLGDLAADKVWTSCTMILPLRSRGGSGSPVRPVSIGVPGA
;
A
#
# COMPACT_ATOMS: atom_id res chain seq x y z
N MET A 1 40.34 -42.15 52.13
CA MET A 1 40.85 -40.98 51.38
C MET A 1 40.39 -41.08 49.94
N LYS A 2 39.94 -39.95 49.36
CA LYS A 2 39.54 -39.70 47.96
C LYS A 2 38.15 -40.21 47.53
N LYS A 3 37.13 -39.35 47.70
CA LYS A 3 35.94 -39.30 46.84
C LYS A 3 36.21 -38.27 45.73
N LEU A 4 36.10 -38.70 44.47
CA LEU A 4 36.20 -37.88 43.28
C LEU A 4 34.87 -37.15 43.06
N LEU A 5 34.88 -35.81 42.97
CA LEU A 5 33.77 -35.01 42.48
C LEU A 5 33.79 -35.04 40.95
N GLY A 6 32.72 -35.55 40.34
CA GLY A 6 32.46 -35.37 38.90
C GLY A 6 31.49 -34.20 38.72
N VAL A 7 31.97 -33.10 38.15
CA VAL A 7 31.15 -31.97 37.70
C VAL A 7 30.63 -32.31 36.31
N VAL A 8 29.32 -32.47 36.15
CA VAL A 8 28.67 -32.55 34.84
C VAL A 8 28.34 -31.13 34.41
N ALA A 9 29.09 -30.60 33.44
CA ALA A 9 28.75 -29.35 32.78
C ALA A 9 27.64 -29.62 31.75
N THR A 10 26.44 -29.12 32.02
CA THR A 10 25.34 -29.12 31.05
C THR A 10 25.59 -27.99 30.06
N LEU A 11 26.08 -28.33 28.87
CA LEU A 11 26.11 -27.40 27.73
C LEU A 11 24.67 -27.14 27.30
N ALA A 12 24.16 -25.93 27.57
CA ALA A 12 22.94 -25.44 26.94
C ALA A 12 23.29 -25.10 25.48
N LEU A 13 22.86 -25.96 24.55
CA LEU A 13 22.80 -25.60 23.13
C LEU A 13 21.73 -24.53 22.98
N VAL A 14 22.16 -23.30 22.73
CA VAL A 14 21.32 -22.23 22.19
C VAL A 14 20.91 -22.66 20.78
N GLY A 15 19.65 -23.02 20.62
CA GLY A 15 19.07 -23.36 19.33
C GLY A 15 19.07 -22.15 18.40
N ALA A 16 19.67 -22.33 17.22
CA ALA A 16 19.60 -21.41 16.11
C ALA A 16 18.15 -21.22 15.63
N GLY A 17 17.89 -20.04 15.06
CA GLY A 17 16.56 -19.53 14.70
C GLY A 17 15.66 -20.52 13.95
N GLY A 18 14.39 -20.53 14.33
CA GLY A 18 13.35 -21.23 13.61
C GLY A 18 13.20 -20.64 12.22
N ALA A 19 13.58 -21.42 11.21
CA ALA A 19 13.19 -21.14 9.84
C ALA A 19 11.66 -21.25 9.75
N PHE A 20 11.00 -20.19 9.31
CA PHE A 20 9.58 -20.21 8.96
C PHE A 20 9.38 -21.17 7.78
N ALA A 21 9.11 -22.45 8.07
CA ALA A 21 8.82 -23.43 7.05
C ALA A 21 7.49 -23.07 6.37
N GLN A 22 7.54 -22.57 5.14
CA GLN A 22 6.35 -22.49 4.29
C GLN A 22 5.79 -23.92 4.15
N SER A 23 4.50 -24.11 4.43
CA SER A 23 3.86 -25.42 4.25
C SER A 23 4.09 -25.92 2.81
N ASP A 24 4.31 -27.21 2.61
CA ASP A 24 4.60 -27.81 1.28
C ASP A 24 3.63 -27.34 0.18
N GLY A 25 2.35 -27.10 0.53
CA GLY A 25 1.34 -26.61 -0.41
C GLY A 25 1.54 -25.16 -0.88
N LEU A 26 2.12 -24.28 -0.06
CA LEU A 26 2.43 -22.90 -0.45
C LEU A 26 3.63 -22.85 -1.39
N ALA A 27 4.67 -23.64 -1.11
CA ALA A 27 5.84 -23.74 -1.98
C ALA A 27 5.48 -24.29 -3.38
N ASP A 28 4.66 -25.35 -3.45
CA ASP A 28 4.14 -25.87 -4.73
C ASP A 28 3.32 -24.81 -5.49
N ALA A 29 2.42 -24.11 -4.80
CA ALA A 29 1.61 -23.05 -5.41
C ALA A 29 2.49 -21.91 -5.97
N VAL A 30 3.52 -21.51 -5.24
CA VAL A 30 4.50 -20.51 -5.69
C VAL A 30 5.21 -20.98 -6.96
N GLU A 31 5.79 -22.17 -6.98
CA GLU A 31 6.52 -22.68 -8.15
C GLU A 31 5.63 -22.78 -9.38
N ARG A 32 4.44 -23.37 -9.24
CA ARG A 32 3.49 -23.50 -10.34
C ARG A 32 3.01 -22.16 -10.86
N SER A 33 2.85 -21.16 -9.99
CA SER A 33 2.38 -19.83 -10.41
C SER A 33 3.34 -19.12 -11.35
N LYS A 34 4.65 -19.39 -11.30
CA LYS A 34 5.68 -18.64 -12.05
C LYS A 34 5.47 -18.68 -13.57
N THR A 35 4.92 -19.78 -14.09
CA THR A 35 4.64 -19.94 -15.53
C THR A 35 3.24 -19.46 -15.93
N MET A 36 2.40 -19.10 -14.97
CA MET A 36 1.00 -18.74 -15.17
C MET A 36 0.74 -17.22 -15.10
N VAL A 37 1.68 -16.45 -14.56
CA VAL A 37 1.55 -14.99 -14.45
C VAL A 37 2.00 -14.33 -15.76
N PRO A 38 1.14 -13.55 -16.44
CA PRO A 38 1.52 -12.87 -17.67
C PRO A 38 2.60 -11.82 -17.40
N SER A 39 3.34 -11.46 -18.45
CA SER A 39 4.45 -10.51 -18.36
C SER A 39 4.29 -9.38 -19.38
N PRO A 40 4.75 -8.15 -19.06
CA PRO A 40 4.73 -7.03 -20.00
C PRO A 40 5.65 -7.31 -21.20
N PRO A 41 5.50 -6.59 -22.33
CA PRO A 41 4.66 -5.39 -22.50
C PRO A 41 3.16 -5.70 -22.52
N TRP A 42 2.37 -4.79 -21.93
CA TRP A 42 0.91 -4.85 -21.99
C TRP A 42 0.41 -4.36 -23.35
N GLY A 43 -0.83 -4.74 -23.70
CA GLY A 43 -1.42 -4.42 -24.99
C GLY A 43 -1.59 -2.92 -25.23
N GLU A 44 -1.73 -2.53 -26.50
CA GLU A 44 -2.06 -1.16 -26.87
C GLU A 44 -3.35 -0.72 -26.19
N GLY A 45 -3.34 0.47 -25.60
CA GLY A 45 -4.49 1.01 -24.90
C GLY A 45 -4.68 0.49 -23.47
N ASP A 46 -3.64 -0.08 -22.86
CA ASP A 46 -3.67 -0.48 -21.46
C ASP A 46 -3.98 0.69 -20.51
N GLN A 47 -4.90 0.44 -19.58
CA GLN A 47 -5.32 1.39 -18.54
C GLN A 47 -5.23 0.81 -17.13
N VAL A 48 -4.67 -0.39 -17.00
CA VAL A 48 -4.70 -1.21 -15.79
C VAL A 48 -3.29 -1.41 -15.23
N GLY A 49 -2.25 -1.31 -16.05
CA GLY A 49 -0.88 -1.39 -15.58
C GLY A 49 -0.50 -2.79 -15.12
N MET A 50 0.28 -2.88 -14.04
CA MET A 50 0.74 -4.14 -13.48
C MET A 50 -0.41 -5.01 -12.96
N ALA A 51 -1.60 -4.46 -12.74
CA ALA A 51 -2.79 -5.28 -12.45
C ALA A 51 -3.18 -6.24 -13.60
N ASN A 52 -2.63 -6.08 -14.82
CA ASN A 52 -2.70 -7.11 -15.87
C ASN A 52 -2.02 -8.44 -15.49
N ALA A 53 -1.14 -8.45 -14.48
CA ALA A 53 -0.51 -9.66 -13.93
C ALA A 53 -1.50 -10.54 -13.14
N LEU A 54 -2.65 -10.00 -12.73
CA LEU A 54 -3.64 -10.71 -11.93
C LEU A 54 -4.34 -11.80 -12.75
N GLY A 55 -4.50 -12.98 -12.16
CA GLY A 55 -5.19 -14.09 -12.81
C GLY A 55 -4.91 -15.42 -12.11
N GLN A 56 -5.02 -16.52 -12.86
CA GLN A 56 -4.92 -17.87 -12.30
C GLN A 56 -3.63 -18.12 -11.51
N GLY A 57 -2.49 -17.58 -11.96
CA GLY A 57 -1.21 -17.71 -11.26
C GLY A 57 -1.21 -17.03 -9.89
N THR A 58 -1.66 -15.77 -9.81
CA THR A 58 -1.76 -15.03 -8.54
C THR A 58 -2.84 -15.60 -7.63
N TRP A 59 -3.98 -16.04 -8.20
CA TRP A 59 -5.06 -16.68 -7.45
C TRP A 59 -4.64 -18.02 -6.86
N LEU A 60 -3.79 -18.79 -7.56
CA LEU A 60 -3.24 -20.04 -7.03
C LEU A 60 -2.42 -19.79 -5.75
N ARG A 61 -1.57 -18.75 -5.74
CA ARG A 61 -0.81 -18.36 -4.54
C ARG A 61 -1.72 -17.89 -3.40
N CYS A 62 -2.70 -17.04 -3.71
CA CYS A 62 -3.70 -16.60 -2.73
C CYS A 62 -4.48 -17.79 -2.15
N ALA A 63 -4.95 -18.71 -2.99
CA ALA A 63 -5.75 -19.86 -2.56
C ALA A 63 -5.01 -20.76 -1.56
N ALA A 64 -3.68 -20.91 -1.69
CA ALA A 64 -2.87 -21.65 -0.74
C ALA A 64 -2.92 -21.03 0.67
N HIS A 65 -2.90 -19.69 0.79
CA HIS A 65 -3.08 -19.00 2.08
C HIS A 65 -4.50 -19.12 2.62
N LEU A 66 -5.51 -19.01 1.76
CA LEU A 66 -6.92 -19.14 2.16
C LEU A 66 -7.25 -20.55 2.70
N ALA A 67 -6.62 -21.57 2.13
CA ALA A 67 -6.84 -22.97 2.50
C ALA A 67 -5.93 -23.44 3.65
N ALA A 68 -4.98 -22.61 4.10
CA ALA A 68 -4.04 -23.00 5.13
C ALA A 68 -4.76 -23.21 6.48
N PRO A 69 -4.42 -24.26 7.24
CA PRO A 69 -4.91 -24.41 8.60
C PRO A 69 -4.47 -23.20 9.43
N ASP A 70 -5.32 -22.79 10.37
CA ASP A 70 -5.05 -21.69 11.30
C ASP A 70 -4.88 -20.30 10.66
N ALA A 71 -5.21 -20.16 9.37
CA ALA A 71 -5.26 -18.85 8.73
C ALA A 71 -6.24 -17.91 9.43
N LYS A 72 -5.81 -16.68 9.67
CA LYS A 72 -6.63 -15.59 10.23
C LYS A 72 -6.84 -14.50 9.19
N ALA A 73 -7.97 -13.81 9.29
CA ALA A 73 -8.23 -12.60 8.52
C ALA A 73 -7.80 -11.36 9.30
N TYR A 74 -7.17 -10.41 8.61
CA TYR A 74 -6.67 -9.14 9.13
C TYR A 74 -7.32 -8.00 8.37
N GLU A 75 -7.94 -7.08 9.10
CA GLU A 75 -8.47 -5.82 8.58
C GLU A 75 -7.31 -4.82 8.44
N LEU A 76 -7.04 -4.39 7.21
CA LEU A 76 -5.93 -3.49 6.90
C LEU A 76 -6.39 -2.06 6.58
N SER A 77 -7.63 -1.72 6.91
CA SER A 77 -8.12 -0.34 6.86
C SER A 77 -8.36 0.25 8.24
N HIS A 78 -8.19 1.57 8.35
CA HIS A 78 -8.69 2.34 9.48
C HIS A 78 -10.19 2.59 9.32
N GLU A 79 -10.91 2.63 10.45
CA GLU A 79 -12.32 3.03 10.47
C GLU A 79 -12.45 4.47 9.96
N ARG A 80 -13.50 4.72 9.15
CA ARG A 80 -13.82 6.05 8.66
C ARG A 80 -14.84 6.70 9.58
N SER A 81 -14.52 7.88 10.08
CA SER A 81 -15.41 8.65 10.94
C SER A 81 -15.32 10.15 10.61
N ASN A 82 -16.18 10.96 11.23
CA ASN A 82 -16.08 12.42 11.16
C ASN A 82 -14.94 13.00 12.02
N THR A 83 -14.29 12.17 12.83
CA THR A 83 -13.28 12.57 13.81
C THR A 83 -11.91 11.97 13.53
N MET A 84 -11.79 11.10 12.53
CA MET A 84 -10.52 10.54 12.07
C MET A 84 -9.55 11.62 11.57
N PRO A 85 -8.24 11.34 11.48
CA PRO A 85 -7.29 12.22 10.83
C PRO A 85 -7.68 12.40 9.36
N LEU A 86 -7.71 13.66 8.90
CA LEU A 86 -8.09 14.02 7.53
C LEU A 86 -6.88 14.53 6.77
N SER A 87 -6.74 14.05 5.53
CA SER A 87 -5.73 14.54 4.60
C SER A 87 -5.96 16.02 4.30
N PRO A 88 -4.94 16.88 4.42
CA PRO A 88 -5.03 18.28 4.04
C PRO A 88 -4.99 18.51 2.52
N PHE A 89 -4.75 17.45 1.73
CA PHE A 89 -4.61 17.53 0.28
C PHE A 89 -5.92 17.32 -0.49
N GLY A 90 -6.93 16.75 0.17
CA GLY A 90 -8.24 16.51 -0.41
C GLY A 90 -9.34 17.27 0.34
N VAL A 91 -10.53 17.33 -0.25
CA VAL A 91 -11.69 17.90 0.44
C VAL A 91 -12.03 17.02 1.66
N PRO A 92 -12.18 17.59 2.88
CA PRO A 92 -12.54 16.83 4.08
C PRO A 92 -13.82 16.01 3.92
N LEU A 93 -13.75 14.72 4.28
CA LEU A 93 -14.91 13.83 4.29
C LEU A 93 -15.79 14.13 5.50
N LYS A 94 -17.09 14.35 5.25
CA LYS A 94 -18.06 14.60 6.31
C LYS A 94 -19.37 13.87 6.07
N TYR A 95 -19.75 13.05 7.05
CA TYR A 95 -21.04 12.39 7.12
C TYR A 95 -22.03 13.21 7.95
N VAL A 96 -23.29 13.26 7.50
CA VAL A 96 -24.42 13.78 8.27
C VAL A 96 -25.40 12.65 8.49
N TYR A 97 -25.56 12.24 9.74
CA TYR A 97 -26.46 11.16 10.14
C TYR A 97 -27.89 11.70 10.30
N ARG A 98 -28.87 10.95 9.79
CA ARG A 98 -30.30 11.27 9.88
C ARG A 98 -30.95 10.47 11.01
N PRO A 99 -32.01 10.98 11.65
CA PRO A 99 -32.71 10.25 12.70
C PRO A 99 -33.34 8.96 12.17
N THR A 100 -33.56 8.01 13.07
CA THR A 100 -34.41 6.85 12.76
C THR A 100 -35.81 7.32 12.37
N VAL A 101 -36.31 6.84 11.25
CA VAL A 101 -37.68 7.11 10.77
C VAL A 101 -38.43 5.81 10.54
N GLY A 102 -39.76 5.87 10.55
CA GLY A 102 -40.63 4.71 10.35
C GLY A 102 -41.77 4.99 9.37
N ILE A 103 -42.46 3.93 8.96
CA ILE A 103 -43.64 4.04 8.08
C ILE A 103 -44.91 3.86 8.93
N PRO A 104 -45.80 4.86 9.03
CA PRO A 104 -47.02 4.77 9.85
C PRO A 104 -47.84 3.51 9.57
N GLY A 105 -48.31 2.85 10.63
CA GLY A 105 -49.12 1.63 10.53
C GLY A 105 -48.34 0.35 10.23
N THR A 106 -47.01 0.38 10.31
CA THR A 106 -46.14 -0.79 10.06
C THR A 106 -45.15 -1.01 11.20
N LEU A 107 -44.42 -2.13 11.15
CA LEU A 107 -43.31 -2.42 12.06
C LEU A 107 -41.95 -1.87 11.55
N HIS A 108 -41.95 -0.97 10.55
CA HIS A 108 -40.70 -0.47 9.97
C HIS A 108 -40.07 0.66 10.81
N ALA A 109 -38.77 0.53 11.04
CA ALA A 109 -37.86 1.58 11.49
C ALA A 109 -36.53 1.46 10.70
N PHE A 110 -35.97 2.57 10.23
CA PHE A 110 -34.72 2.58 9.47
C PHE A 110 -33.89 3.84 9.72
N ASN A 111 -32.59 3.73 9.51
CA ASN A 111 -31.60 4.79 9.65
C ASN A 111 -31.02 5.16 8.29
N GLY A 112 -30.26 6.27 8.24
CA GLY A 112 -29.39 6.55 7.12
C GLY A 112 -28.54 7.79 7.34
N GLU A 113 -27.66 8.03 6.40
CA GLU A 113 -26.73 9.15 6.39
C GLU A 113 -26.63 9.73 4.99
N GLN A 114 -25.90 10.83 4.86
CA GLN A 114 -25.45 11.38 3.59
C GLN A 114 -24.02 11.88 3.75
N VAL A 115 -23.27 11.84 2.66
CA VAL A 115 -21.97 12.52 2.57
C VAL A 115 -22.26 13.98 2.25
N GLU A 116 -21.96 14.89 3.17
CA GLU A 116 -22.13 16.33 3.00
C GLU A 116 -21.00 16.94 2.16
N SER A 117 -19.78 16.45 2.36
CA SER A 117 -18.59 16.85 1.61
C SER A 117 -17.56 15.73 1.57
N GLY A 118 -16.60 15.86 0.66
CA GLY A 118 -15.36 15.12 0.73
C GLY A 118 -14.87 14.60 -0.59
N GLU A 119 -13.59 14.25 -0.58
CA GLU A 119 -12.94 13.45 -1.61
C GLU A 119 -12.67 12.05 -1.02
N PRO A 120 -13.59 11.07 -1.18
CA PRO A 120 -13.48 9.81 -0.46
C PRO A 120 -12.20 9.03 -0.77
N GLY A 121 -11.68 9.16 -2.01
CA GLY A 121 -10.45 8.55 -2.46
C GLY A 121 -9.16 9.23 -1.99
N ALA A 122 -9.28 10.35 -1.27
CA ALA A 122 -8.16 11.08 -0.68
C ALA A 122 -8.29 11.20 0.86
N GLN A 123 -9.07 10.32 1.49
CA GLN A 123 -9.22 10.29 2.95
C GLN A 123 -9.12 8.85 3.49
N GLY A 124 -8.51 8.67 4.66
CA GLY A 124 -8.39 7.37 5.35
C GLY A 124 -7.53 6.36 4.59
N THR A 125 -7.80 5.06 4.77
CA THR A 125 -7.18 4.03 3.93
C THR A 125 -7.73 4.13 2.51
N GLN A 126 -6.88 4.53 1.59
CA GLN A 126 -7.26 4.91 0.23
C GLN A 126 -6.30 4.33 -0.80
N MET A 127 -6.77 4.21 -2.03
CA MET A 127 -6.03 3.69 -3.17
C MET A 127 -6.02 4.69 -4.31
N ASP A 128 -4.85 4.87 -4.93
CA ASP A 128 -4.65 5.76 -6.07
C ASP A 128 -4.76 5.00 -7.41
N ALA A 129 -5.54 5.57 -8.33
CA ALA A 129 -5.61 5.12 -9.71
C ALA A 129 -4.42 5.65 -10.52
N LEU A 130 -4.12 5.03 -11.65
CA LEU A 130 -2.98 5.46 -12.50
C LEU A 130 -3.17 6.88 -13.06
N GLY A 131 -4.42 7.32 -13.22
CA GLY A 131 -4.73 8.68 -13.66
C GLY A 131 -4.65 9.74 -12.55
N HIS A 132 -4.27 9.37 -11.32
CA HIS A 132 -4.11 10.32 -10.22
C HIS A 132 -2.92 11.27 -10.44
N PHE A 133 -1.83 10.77 -11.01
CA PHE A 133 -0.60 11.51 -11.28
C PHE A 133 -0.26 11.53 -12.77
N ALA A 134 0.36 12.62 -13.19
CA ALA A 134 0.96 12.80 -14.50
C ALA A 134 2.34 13.45 -14.36
N ILE A 135 3.16 13.32 -15.39
CA ILE A 135 4.49 13.91 -15.45
C ILE A 135 4.53 14.98 -16.53
N LEU A 136 5.16 16.12 -16.21
CA LEU A 136 5.48 17.15 -17.18
C LEU A 136 6.83 16.85 -17.84
N PRO A 137 7.00 17.12 -19.14
CA PRO A 137 8.29 16.95 -19.83
C PRO A 137 9.36 17.94 -19.35
N LYS A 138 8.94 19.04 -18.70
CA LYS A 138 9.81 20.03 -18.10
C LYS A 138 9.18 20.55 -16.81
N ALA A 139 9.99 20.76 -15.78
CA ALA A 139 9.54 21.40 -14.54
C ALA A 139 8.90 22.76 -14.83
N TRP A 140 7.71 22.97 -14.28
CA TRP A 140 7.04 24.26 -14.29
C TRP A 140 7.69 25.15 -13.23
N ASP A 141 8.04 26.37 -13.59
CA ASP A 141 8.69 27.35 -12.70
C ASP A 141 7.72 27.96 -11.68
N GLY A 142 6.41 27.69 -11.84
CA GLY A 142 5.35 28.23 -11.00
C GLY A 142 4.84 29.60 -11.47
N GLN A 143 5.26 30.06 -12.65
CA GLN A 143 4.82 31.32 -13.24
C GLN A 143 3.87 31.07 -14.41
N GLY A 144 2.85 31.92 -14.51
CA GLY A 144 1.84 31.83 -15.56
C GLY A 144 0.81 30.73 -15.30
N GLU A 145 0.17 30.26 -16.38
CA GLU A 145 -0.78 29.15 -16.32
C GLU A 145 -0.04 27.82 -16.20
N PHE A 146 -0.59 26.90 -15.40
CA PHE A 146 -0.06 25.54 -15.30
C PHE A 146 -0.13 24.86 -16.67
N PRO A 147 0.96 24.31 -17.22
CA PRO A 147 1.01 23.76 -18.58
C PRO A 147 0.37 22.36 -18.68
N ALA A 148 -0.88 22.23 -18.21
CA ALA A 148 -1.61 20.96 -18.12
C ALA A 148 -1.63 20.19 -19.44
N GLY A 149 -1.76 20.89 -20.59
CA GLY A 149 -1.78 20.27 -21.91
C GLY A 149 -0.50 19.51 -22.31
N THR A 150 0.59 19.65 -21.53
CA THR A 150 1.83 18.90 -21.74
C THR A 150 1.98 17.68 -20.81
N ALA A 151 1.04 17.48 -19.90
CA ALA A 151 1.05 16.36 -18.96
C ALA A 151 0.92 15.02 -19.68
N GLN A 152 1.76 14.07 -19.29
CA GLN A 152 1.74 12.69 -19.77
C GLN A 152 1.41 11.75 -18.62
N TYR A 153 0.46 10.86 -18.88
CA TYR A 153 0.01 9.85 -17.93
C TYR A 153 0.54 8.47 -18.34
N TYR A 154 0.26 7.48 -17.50
CA TYR A 154 0.56 6.08 -17.80
C TYR A 154 0.13 5.64 -19.20
N GLY A 155 0.94 4.80 -19.85
CA GLY A 155 0.69 4.33 -21.21
C GLY A 155 0.92 5.39 -22.29
N GLY A 156 1.44 6.57 -21.93
CA GLY A 156 1.70 7.68 -22.85
C GLY A 156 0.45 8.49 -23.21
N TYR A 157 -0.65 8.34 -22.44
CA TYR A 157 -1.86 9.12 -22.69
C TYR A 157 -1.63 10.61 -22.40
N SER A 158 -2.23 11.43 -23.26
CA SER A 158 -2.20 12.88 -23.14
C SER A 158 -3.24 13.41 -22.15
N GLN A 159 -3.05 14.66 -21.72
CA GLN A 159 -4.04 15.42 -20.93
C GLN A 159 -5.44 15.39 -21.55
N ASP A 160 -5.57 15.59 -22.86
CA ASP A 160 -6.89 15.67 -23.53
C ASP A 160 -7.61 14.31 -23.55
N GLU A 161 -6.86 13.20 -23.54
CA GLU A 161 -7.45 11.86 -23.49
C GLU A 161 -7.87 11.45 -22.09
N VAL A 162 -7.13 11.88 -21.06
CA VAL A 162 -7.36 11.51 -19.66
C VAL A 162 -8.33 12.47 -19.00
N LYS A 163 -8.14 13.78 -19.17
CA LYS A 163 -8.92 14.83 -18.49
C LYS A 163 -9.05 16.08 -19.38
N PRO A 164 -9.96 16.06 -20.37
CA PRO A 164 -10.06 17.10 -21.41
C PRO A 164 -10.50 18.47 -20.92
N ALA A 165 -11.12 18.58 -19.73
CA ALA A 165 -11.52 19.86 -19.16
C ALA A 165 -11.20 19.93 -17.65
N PRO A 166 -11.04 21.15 -17.07
CA PRO A 166 -10.77 21.33 -15.65
C PRO A 166 -11.80 20.68 -14.71
N ASP A 167 -13.06 20.55 -15.14
CA ASP A 167 -14.17 19.97 -14.39
C ASP A 167 -14.60 18.57 -14.89
N SER A 168 -13.93 18.02 -15.91
CA SER A 168 -14.25 16.68 -16.41
C SER A 168 -13.80 15.59 -15.42
N PRO A 169 -14.53 14.47 -15.33
CA PRO A 169 -13.99 13.25 -14.73
C PRO A 169 -12.78 12.74 -15.52
N LEU A 170 -12.04 11.79 -14.96
CA LEU A 170 -11.08 11.03 -15.76
C LEU A 170 -11.84 10.19 -16.80
N LEU A 171 -11.45 10.30 -18.08
CA LEU A 171 -12.01 9.50 -19.18
C LEU A 171 -11.19 8.23 -19.45
N LYS A 172 -9.95 8.21 -18.96
CA LYS A 172 -9.05 7.05 -18.97
C LYS A 172 -8.32 6.96 -17.64
N LEU A 173 -7.80 5.78 -17.31
CA LEU A 173 -6.98 5.54 -16.11
C LEU A 173 -7.69 5.82 -14.77
N GLY A 174 -9.03 5.95 -14.80
CA GLY A 174 -9.85 6.09 -13.60
C GLY A 174 -9.95 4.78 -12.82
N ILE A 175 -10.31 4.88 -11.54
CA ILE A 175 -10.34 3.75 -10.61
C ILE A 175 -11.30 2.63 -11.04
N GLU A 176 -12.32 2.93 -11.84
CA GLU A 176 -13.25 1.93 -12.38
C GLU A 176 -12.61 0.91 -13.32
N HIS A 177 -11.42 1.22 -13.86
CA HIS A 177 -10.65 0.32 -14.71
C HIS A 177 -9.83 -0.68 -13.89
N VAL A 178 -9.59 -0.40 -12.61
CA VAL A 178 -8.82 -1.29 -11.75
C VAL A 178 -9.66 -2.53 -11.43
N PRO A 179 -9.19 -3.75 -11.76
CA PRO A 179 -9.92 -4.95 -11.42
C PRO A 179 -9.87 -5.20 -9.90
N PRO A 180 -10.74 -6.05 -9.35
CA PRO A 180 -10.53 -6.64 -8.03
C PRO A 180 -9.11 -7.20 -7.90
N ILE A 181 -8.34 -6.70 -6.94
CA ILE A 181 -6.99 -7.20 -6.68
C ILE A 181 -7.12 -8.36 -5.72
N VAL A 182 -6.97 -9.58 -6.25
CA VAL A 182 -6.92 -10.81 -5.46
C VAL A 182 -5.62 -11.52 -5.82
N THR A 183 -4.69 -11.57 -4.90
CA THR A 183 -3.31 -12.05 -5.14
C THR A 183 -2.62 -12.37 -3.82
N SER A 184 -1.39 -12.87 -3.85
CA SER A 184 -0.54 -12.93 -2.66
C SER A 184 0.07 -11.56 -2.34
N ALA A 185 0.27 -11.29 -1.06
CA ALA A 185 1.00 -10.13 -0.57
C ALA A 185 2.27 -10.54 0.16
N VAL A 186 3.25 -9.63 0.17
CA VAL A 186 4.44 -9.67 1.02
C VAL A 186 4.37 -8.49 1.98
N LEU A 187 4.46 -8.76 3.28
CA LEU A 187 4.66 -7.72 4.30
C LEU A 187 6.15 -7.58 4.58
N LEU A 188 6.66 -6.35 4.51
CA LEU A 188 8.01 -5.96 4.90
C LEU A 188 7.92 -5.10 6.17
N ASP A 189 8.48 -5.59 7.28
CA ASP A 189 8.40 -4.93 8.59
C ASP A 189 9.60 -4.00 8.80
N ALA A 190 9.49 -2.79 8.24
CA ALA A 190 10.52 -1.76 8.35
C ALA A 190 10.71 -1.30 9.80
N LYS A 191 9.64 -1.29 10.61
CA LYS A 191 9.72 -1.00 12.04
C LYS A 191 10.61 -2.03 12.76
N ALA A 192 10.40 -3.32 12.54
CA ALA A 192 11.23 -4.37 13.14
C ALA A 192 12.69 -4.31 12.64
N HIS A 193 12.90 -4.03 11.35
CA HIS A 193 14.23 -3.79 10.77
C HIS A 193 14.95 -2.60 11.41
N ASN A 194 14.20 -1.55 11.77
CA ASN A 194 14.69 -0.39 12.51
C ASN A 194 14.75 -0.63 14.04
N GLY A 195 15.08 -1.86 14.48
CA GLY A 195 15.23 -2.20 15.89
C GLY A 195 13.94 -2.16 16.72
N GLY A 196 12.78 -2.15 16.07
CA GLY A 196 11.47 -2.04 16.72
C GLY A 196 10.99 -0.61 16.94
N GLU A 197 11.72 0.40 16.44
CA GLU A 197 11.32 1.80 16.50
C GLU A 197 10.60 2.21 15.21
N ALA A 198 9.49 2.95 15.34
CA ALA A 198 8.78 3.49 14.19
C ALA A 198 9.70 4.44 13.41
N LEU A 199 9.61 4.38 12.07
CA LEU A 199 10.39 5.27 11.20
C LEU A 199 9.92 6.72 11.39
N GLY A 200 10.87 7.65 11.35
CA GLY A 200 10.65 9.08 11.49
C GLY A 200 10.27 9.78 10.20
N ALA A 201 10.01 11.08 10.31
CA ALA A 201 9.73 11.95 9.16
C ALA A 201 10.94 11.98 8.20
N GLY A 202 10.69 11.72 6.92
CA GLY A 202 11.73 11.69 5.89
C GLY A 202 12.59 10.44 5.85
N ASP A 203 12.40 9.49 6.78
CA ASP A 203 13.07 8.19 6.72
C ASP A 203 12.63 7.41 5.48
N ARG A 204 13.56 6.63 4.95
CA ARG A 204 13.41 5.99 3.64
C ARG A 204 13.61 4.49 3.75
N VAL A 205 12.69 3.73 3.15
CA VAL A 205 12.89 2.30 2.92
C VAL A 205 13.58 2.11 1.57
N THR A 206 14.86 1.72 1.58
CA THR A 206 15.69 1.56 0.38
C THR A 206 15.65 0.15 -0.19
N THR A 207 16.22 -0.06 -1.39
CA THR A 207 16.37 -1.42 -1.94
C THR A 207 17.18 -2.33 -1.02
N ALA A 208 18.18 -1.77 -0.34
CA ALA A 208 19.01 -2.52 0.60
C ALA A 208 18.17 -2.98 1.80
N ASP A 209 17.31 -2.11 2.33
CA ASP A 209 16.40 -2.45 3.43
C ASP A 209 15.40 -3.53 3.01
N ILE A 210 14.81 -3.41 1.82
CA ILE A 210 13.90 -4.44 1.29
C ILE A 210 14.59 -5.82 1.25
N LYS A 211 15.84 -5.88 0.75
CA LYS A 211 16.59 -7.14 0.69
C LYS A 211 16.90 -7.68 2.09
N ALA A 212 17.29 -6.82 3.02
CA ALA A 212 17.56 -7.22 4.41
C ALA A 212 16.30 -7.70 5.15
N MET A 213 15.15 -7.06 4.92
CA MET A 213 13.86 -7.50 5.44
C MET A 213 13.45 -8.85 4.87
N LEU A 214 13.57 -9.05 3.55
CA LEU A 214 13.32 -10.36 2.94
C LEU A 214 14.20 -11.46 3.56
N GLU A 215 15.47 -11.17 3.83
CA GLU A 215 16.37 -12.12 4.47
C GLU A 215 15.98 -12.43 5.92
N SER A 216 15.84 -11.41 6.76
CA SER A 216 15.51 -11.56 8.18
C SER A 216 14.12 -12.19 8.42
N GLN A 217 13.18 -11.99 7.51
CA GLN A 217 11.85 -12.60 7.55
C GLN A 217 11.79 -14.01 6.91
N GLY A 218 12.93 -14.56 6.47
CA GLY A 218 12.99 -15.90 5.87
C GLY A 218 12.34 -16.00 4.49
N LEU A 219 12.26 -14.89 3.76
CA LEU A 219 11.67 -14.79 2.43
C LEU A 219 12.71 -14.74 1.29
N SER A 220 14.01 -14.91 1.56
CA SER A 220 15.06 -14.85 0.52
C SER A 220 14.79 -15.74 -0.69
N GLU A 221 14.27 -16.96 -0.48
CA GLU A 221 14.01 -17.91 -1.57
C GLU A 221 12.77 -17.54 -2.38
N ARG A 222 11.68 -17.12 -1.72
CA ARG A 222 10.44 -16.69 -2.38
C ARG A 222 10.64 -15.35 -3.10
N GLY A 223 11.29 -14.41 -2.42
CA GLY A 223 11.38 -13.01 -2.80
C GLY A 223 10.01 -12.34 -2.96
N ILE A 224 9.99 -11.30 -3.77
CA ILE A 224 8.79 -10.62 -4.26
C ILE A 224 8.53 -11.12 -5.68
N LEU A 225 7.31 -11.59 -5.94
CA LEU A 225 6.94 -12.22 -7.20
C LEU A 225 6.08 -11.27 -8.06
N PRO A 226 6.11 -11.42 -9.40
CA PRO A 226 5.19 -10.71 -10.27
C PRO A 226 3.73 -10.92 -9.87
N GLY A 227 2.97 -9.83 -9.83
CA GLY A 227 1.58 -9.84 -9.39
C GLY A 227 1.38 -9.68 -7.88
N ASP A 228 2.43 -9.63 -7.06
CA ASP A 228 2.30 -9.46 -5.61
C ASP A 228 1.85 -8.04 -5.24
N VAL A 229 1.17 -7.93 -4.11
CA VAL A 229 1.04 -6.68 -3.35
C VAL A 229 2.17 -6.59 -2.35
N VAL A 230 2.79 -5.42 -2.20
CA VAL A 230 3.83 -5.20 -1.18
C VAL A 230 3.30 -4.24 -0.13
N TYR A 231 3.21 -4.72 1.11
CA TYR A 231 2.92 -3.94 2.30
C TYR A 231 4.23 -3.58 2.99
N ILE A 232 4.40 -2.33 3.42
CA ILE A 232 5.55 -1.89 4.22
C ILE A 232 5.03 -1.30 5.52
N HIS A 233 5.33 -1.97 6.63
CA HIS A 233 4.99 -1.52 7.96
C HIS A 233 6.13 -0.65 8.52
N THR A 234 5.91 0.66 8.51
CA THR A 234 6.85 1.68 9.00
C THR A 234 6.67 1.95 10.50
N GLY A 235 5.52 1.61 11.06
CA GLY A 235 5.13 1.96 12.43
C GLY A 235 4.52 3.35 12.56
N TRP A 236 4.43 4.14 11.47
CA TRP A 236 3.84 5.48 11.52
C TRP A 236 2.36 5.46 11.90
N SER A 237 1.65 4.37 11.58
CA SER A 237 0.23 4.17 11.93
C SER A 237 -0.04 4.18 13.44
N GLU A 238 0.98 4.04 14.29
CA GLU A 238 0.84 4.20 15.75
C GLU A 238 0.45 5.62 16.16
N ASN A 239 0.70 6.60 15.29
CA ASN A 239 0.25 7.97 15.47
C ASN A 239 -1.21 8.17 15.02
N TRP A 240 -1.87 7.20 14.37
CA TRP A 240 -3.28 7.33 14.00
C TRP A 240 -4.19 7.34 15.24
N GLN A 241 -4.95 8.41 15.44
CA GLN A 241 -5.88 8.56 16.56
C GLN A 241 -7.26 8.97 16.04
N ASP A 242 -8.32 8.44 16.65
CA ASP A 242 -9.69 8.87 16.39
C ASP A 242 -10.42 9.04 17.75
N PRO A 243 -10.75 10.27 18.17
CA PRO A 243 -10.61 11.53 17.44
C PRO A 243 -9.15 11.98 17.22
N ALA A 244 -8.87 12.62 16.09
CA ALA A 244 -7.51 12.99 15.65
C ALA A 244 -6.73 13.90 16.60
N GLY A 245 -7.45 14.80 17.30
CA GLY A 245 -6.82 15.83 18.12
C GLY A 245 -5.86 16.72 17.33
N ASP A 246 -4.73 17.09 17.94
CA ASP A 246 -3.66 17.91 17.34
C ASP A 246 -2.52 17.06 16.74
N THR A 247 -2.77 15.78 16.46
CA THR A 247 -1.76 14.85 15.96
C THR A 247 -1.22 15.29 14.58
N PRO A 248 0.11 15.40 14.38
CA PRO A 248 0.70 15.83 13.11
C PRO A 248 0.72 14.74 12.02
N TYR A 249 -0.26 13.81 12.02
CA TYR A 249 -0.22 12.57 11.24
C TYR A 249 0.04 12.82 9.74
N TYR A 250 -0.67 13.78 9.12
CA TYR A 250 -0.57 14.14 7.69
C TYR A 250 0.44 15.25 7.37
N GLY A 251 1.28 15.69 8.32
CA GLY A 251 2.21 16.81 8.08
C GLY A 251 3.56 16.40 7.49
N MET A 252 3.93 15.13 7.65
CA MET A 252 5.24 14.57 7.36
C MET A 252 5.14 13.04 7.46
N GLY A 253 6.19 12.31 7.11
CA GLY A 253 6.23 10.87 7.35
C GLY A 253 7.39 10.16 6.65
N PRO A 254 7.61 8.87 6.95
CA PRO A 254 8.55 8.04 6.21
C PRO A 254 8.01 7.72 4.82
N GLY A 255 8.77 7.01 4.00
CA GLY A 255 8.28 6.53 2.72
C GLY A 255 9.25 5.62 1.98
N LEU A 256 8.89 5.27 0.75
CA LEU A 256 9.73 4.45 -0.11
C LEU A 256 10.84 5.30 -0.75
N ALA A 257 12.07 4.79 -0.80
CA ALA A 257 13.13 5.43 -1.56
C ALA A 257 12.94 5.24 -3.08
N TYR A 258 13.49 6.16 -3.89
CA TYR A 258 13.35 6.09 -5.36
C TYR A 258 14.00 4.83 -5.96
N ASP A 259 15.17 4.42 -5.47
CA ASP A 259 15.82 3.18 -5.91
C ASP A 259 14.95 1.94 -5.58
N ALA A 260 14.27 1.97 -4.44
CA ALA A 260 13.37 0.91 -4.02
C ALA A 260 12.11 0.83 -4.90
N ALA A 261 11.58 1.98 -5.35
CA ALA A 261 10.49 2.01 -6.32
C ALA A 261 10.90 1.36 -7.64
N GLN A 262 12.11 1.67 -8.14
CA GLN A 262 12.67 1.03 -9.33
C GLN A 262 12.83 -0.48 -9.15
N TYR A 263 13.36 -0.92 -8.00
CA TYR A 263 13.49 -2.34 -7.68
C TYR A 263 12.13 -3.05 -7.65
N LEU A 264 11.10 -2.46 -7.03
CA LEU A 264 9.76 -3.04 -6.98
C LEU A 264 9.09 -3.09 -8.36
N ALA A 265 9.37 -2.11 -9.24
CA ALA A 265 8.93 -2.16 -10.62
C ALA A 265 9.59 -3.30 -11.42
N GLU A 266 10.88 -3.57 -11.22
CA GLU A 266 11.54 -4.76 -11.78
C GLU A 266 10.88 -6.07 -11.29
N LYS A 267 10.37 -6.09 -10.06
CA LYS A 267 9.60 -7.22 -9.50
C LYS A 267 8.17 -7.32 -10.01
N ARG A 268 7.67 -6.32 -10.74
CA ARG A 268 6.33 -6.29 -11.35
C ARG A 268 5.22 -6.50 -10.32
N ILE A 269 5.33 -5.80 -9.19
CA ILE A 269 4.28 -5.76 -8.18
C ILE A 269 3.05 -5.04 -8.75
N VAL A 270 1.87 -5.40 -8.26
CA VAL A 270 0.61 -4.76 -8.68
C VAL A 270 0.37 -3.48 -7.90
N LEU A 271 0.70 -3.50 -6.62
CA LEU A 271 0.37 -2.43 -5.68
C LEU A 271 1.40 -2.35 -4.56
N LEU A 272 1.75 -1.13 -4.20
CA LEU A 272 2.54 -0.79 -3.02
C LEU A 272 1.63 -0.14 -1.96
N ALA A 273 1.77 -0.54 -0.71
CA ALA A 273 0.96 0.00 0.38
C ALA A 273 1.82 0.24 1.62
N LEU A 274 1.68 1.42 2.22
CA LEU A 274 2.36 1.78 3.46
C LEU A 274 1.34 2.14 4.55
N ASP A 275 1.75 2.03 5.82
CA ASP A 275 0.93 2.36 6.99
C ASP A 275 1.00 3.83 7.41
N ASN A 276 1.31 4.71 6.47
CA ASN A 276 1.48 6.14 6.69
C ASN A 276 0.73 6.93 5.58
N PRO A 277 0.60 8.26 5.72
CA PRO A 277 -0.17 9.09 4.80
C PRO A 277 0.57 9.45 3.51
N PHE A 278 1.74 8.86 3.26
CA PHE A 278 2.54 9.17 2.09
C PHE A 278 3.23 7.92 1.56
N THR A 279 3.12 7.67 0.26
CA THR A 279 4.02 6.72 -0.39
C THR A 279 5.46 7.26 -0.47
N ASP A 280 5.59 8.57 -0.63
CA ASP A 280 6.85 9.29 -0.65
C ASP A 280 7.32 9.68 0.75
N PRO A 281 8.63 9.69 1.02
CA PRO A 281 9.16 10.20 2.27
C PRO A 281 9.02 11.74 2.32
N VAL A 282 8.52 12.27 3.43
CA VAL A 282 8.27 13.70 3.62
C VAL A 282 8.95 14.18 4.90
N ASN A 283 9.97 15.03 4.75
CA ASN A 283 10.64 15.70 5.87
C ASN A 283 9.67 16.62 6.62
N ASP A 284 9.88 16.79 7.92
CA ASP A 284 9.21 17.85 8.68
C ASP A 284 9.46 19.22 8.05
N GLY A 285 8.41 20.02 7.89
CA GLY A 285 8.46 21.34 7.26
C GLY A 285 8.45 21.33 5.73
N ALA A 286 8.59 20.19 5.05
CA ALA A 286 8.71 20.13 3.59
C ALA A 286 7.44 20.65 2.88
N LEU A 287 6.27 20.25 3.35
CA LEU A 287 4.98 20.69 2.80
C LEU A 287 4.72 22.20 3.02
N GLN A 288 5.42 22.81 3.98
CA GLN A 288 5.36 24.25 4.24
C GLN A 288 6.50 25.02 3.55
N GLY A 289 7.31 24.36 2.72
CA GLY A 289 8.46 24.96 2.05
C GLY A 289 9.59 25.34 3.00
N LYS A 290 9.63 24.77 4.21
CA LYS A 290 10.65 25.04 5.24
C LYS A 290 11.81 24.05 5.21
N ALA A 291 11.63 22.91 4.53
CA ALA A 291 12.65 21.90 4.30
C ALA A 291 12.60 21.43 2.84
N GLY A 292 13.73 20.93 2.33
CA GLY A 292 13.78 20.26 1.03
C GLY A 292 13.24 18.84 1.10
N PRO A 293 13.09 18.16 -0.06
CA PRO A 293 12.79 16.74 -0.08
C PRO A 293 13.91 15.93 0.59
N PRO A 294 13.63 14.70 1.05
CA PRO A 294 14.67 13.78 1.51
C PRO A 294 15.75 13.55 0.44
N GLU A 295 16.93 13.11 0.86
CA GLU A 295 18.00 12.77 -0.09
C GLU A 295 17.56 11.71 -1.11
N GLY A 296 18.25 11.62 -2.25
CA GLY A 296 18.01 10.58 -3.26
C GLY A 296 16.69 10.72 -4.03
N VAL A 297 15.90 11.76 -3.76
CA VAL A 297 14.74 12.13 -4.57
C VAL A 297 15.22 12.82 -5.87
N PRO A 298 14.71 12.41 -7.05
CA PRO A 298 15.04 13.06 -8.32
C PRO A 298 14.75 14.57 -8.33
N ASP A 299 15.61 15.32 -9.02
CA ASP A 299 15.48 16.77 -9.15
C ASP A 299 14.10 17.18 -9.70
N GLY A 300 13.45 18.11 -9.01
CA GLY A 300 12.15 18.64 -9.41
C GLY A 300 10.97 17.68 -9.20
N GLN A 301 11.16 16.54 -8.55
CA GLN A 301 10.11 15.55 -8.28
C GLN A 301 9.98 15.23 -6.79
N PRO A 302 9.44 16.16 -5.97
CA PRO A 302 9.32 15.94 -4.52
C PRO A 302 8.40 14.75 -4.14
N PHE A 303 7.54 14.31 -5.06
CA PHE A 303 6.70 13.11 -4.94
C PHE A 303 7.02 12.07 -6.03
N ALA A 304 8.32 11.78 -6.21
CA ALA A 304 8.82 10.92 -7.27
C ALA A 304 8.25 9.50 -7.24
N ILE A 305 7.87 8.97 -6.07
CA ILE A 305 7.32 7.62 -5.97
C ILE A 305 5.90 7.56 -6.54
N HIS A 306 5.04 8.54 -6.24
CA HIS A 306 3.74 8.67 -6.93
C HIS A 306 3.91 8.78 -8.44
N SER A 307 4.77 9.70 -8.92
CA SER A 307 5.02 9.89 -10.35
C SER A 307 5.50 8.60 -11.02
N PHE A 308 6.54 7.98 -10.49
CA PHE A 308 7.14 6.79 -11.09
C PHE A 308 6.18 5.59 -11.06
N ASN A 309 5.58 5.29 -9.91
CA ASN A 309 4.67 4.14 -9.83
C ASN A 309 3.44 4.33 -10.72
N LEU A 310 2.76 5.48 -10.62
CA LEU A 310 1.46 5.67 -11.25
C LEU A 310 1.59 6.03 -12.74
N ALA A 311 2.48 6.95 -13.11
CA ALA A 311 2.57 7.47 -14.48
C ALA A 311 3.59 6.73 -15.36
N GLU A 312 4.55 5.99 -14.79
CA GLU A 312 5.57 5.28 -15.58
C GLU A 312 5.46 3.75 -15.46
N ALA A 313 5.46 3.21 -14.24
CA ALA A 313 5.53 1.77 -14.00
C ALA A 313 4.15 1.06 -14.03
N GLY A 314 3.06 1.80 -13.90
CA GLY A 314 1.69 1.25 -13.84
C GLY A 314 1.41 0.47 -12.55
N ILE A 315 2.00 0.89 -11.43
CA ILE A 315 1.87 0.28 -10.11
C ILE A 315 0.94 1.13 -9.26
N HIS A 316 -0.11 0.52 -8.69
CA HIS A 316 -1.03 1.23 -7.82
C HIS A 316 -0.43 1.49 -6.43
N GLN A 317 -1.03 2.41 -5.69
CA GLN A 317 -0.59 2.76 -4.34
C GLN A 317 -1.77 2.74 -3.36
N ILE A 318 -1.50 2.34 -2.12
CA ILE A 318 -2.39 2.56 -0.97
C ILE A 318 -1.64 3.31 0.12
N GLN A 319 -2.34 4.29 0.67
CA GLN A 319 -1.88 5.09 1.82
C GLN A 319 -2.74 4.73 3.04
N ASN A 320 -2.17 4.93 4.24
CA ASN A 320 -2.81 4.66 5.52
C ASN A 320 -3.30 3.20 5.67
N ALA A 321 -2.53 2.22 5.26
CA ALA A 321 -2.86 0.82 5.56
C ALA A 321 -2.69 0.53 7.06
N ARG A 322 -3.57 -0.27 7.66
CA ARG A 322 -3.44 -0.69 9.06
C ARG A 322 -2.67 -2.02 9.14
N LEU A 323 -1.34 -1.94 9.24
CA LEU A 323 -0.46 -3.12 9.10
C LEU A 323 0.02 -3.73 10.43
N GLY A 324 -0.19 -3.05 11.56
CA GLY A 324 0.37 -3.44 12.86
C GLY A 324 -0.03 -4.85 13.32
N ASP A 325 -1.29 -5.24 13.18
CA ASP A 325 -1.75 -6.58 13.61
C ASP A 325 -1.10 -7.70 12.77
N LEU A 326 -0.96 -7.47 11.46
CA LEU A 326 -0.33 -8.42 10.53
C LEU A 326 1.17 -8.58 10.83
N ALA A 327 1.84 -7.48 11.16
CA ALA A 327 3.24 -7.45 11.57
C ALA A 327 3.46 -8.11 12.94
N ALA A 328 2.59 -7.83 13.92
CA ALA A 328 2.65 -8.41 15.26
C ALA A 328 2.50 -9.95 15.24
N ASP A 329 1.59 -10.46 14.40
CA ASP A 329 1.42 -11.90 14.16
C ASP A 329 2.45 -12.47 13.16
N LYS A 330 3.43 -11.66 12.71
CA LYS A 330 4.51 -12.07 11.79
C LYS A 330 4.03 -12.74 10.49
N VAL A 331 2.92 -12.26 9.93
CA VAL A 331 2.35 -12.81 8.69
C VAL A 331 3.04 -12.17 7.49
N TRP A 332 4.21 -12.70 7.14
CA TRP A 332 5.05 -12.12 6.06
C TRP A 332 4.52 -12.38 4.66
N THR A 333 3.71 -13.42 4.48
CA THR A 333 3.01 -13.70 3.22
C THR A 333 1.55 -14.04 3.50
N SER A 334 0.66 -13.55 2.65
CA SER A 334 -0.80 -13.73 2.82
C SER A 334 -1.50 -13.73 1.46
N CYS A 335 -2.74 -14.21 1.39
CA CYS A 335 -3.65 -13.77 0.35
C CYS A 335 -4.15 -12.38 0.72
N THR A 336 -4.21 -11.45 -0.24
CA THR A 336 -4.85 -10.15 -0.04
C THR A 336 -5.97 -9.92 -1.05
N MET A 337 -7.01 -9.23 -0.58
CA MET A 337 -8.17 -8.82 -1.36
C MET A 337 -8.37 -7.32 -1.21
N ILE A 338 -8.29 -6.59 -2.32
CA ILE A 338 -8.42 -5.14 -2.36
C ILE A 338 -9.43 -4.79 -3.44
N LEU A 339 -10.53 -4.18 -3.01
CA LEU A 339 -11.68 -3.90 -3.85
C LEU A 339 -11.94 -2.38 -3.84
N PRO A 340 -11.37 -1.62 -4.80
CA PRO A 340 -11.77 -0.23 -4.95
C PRO A 340 -13.23 -0.14 -5.38
N LEU A 341 -13.90 0.93 -4.94
CA LEU A 341 -15.22 1.28 -5.44
C LEU A 341 -15.12 1.56 -6.94
N ARG A 342 -16.05 1.00 -7.70
CA ARG A 342 -16.11 1.17 -9.16
C ARG A 342 -16.75 2.50 -9.55
N SER A 343 -16.13 3.59 -9.12
CA SER A 343 -16.58 4.97 -9.33
C SER A 343 -16.01 5.50 -10.64
N ARG A 344 -16.87 5.76 -11.63
CA ARG A 344 -16.45 6.23 -12.95
C ARG A 344 -15.68 7.55 -12.86
N GLY A 345 -14.48 7.56 -13.44
CA GLY A 345 -13.62 8.73 -13.59
C GLY A 345 -13.00 9.27 -12.32
N GLY A 346 -12.98 8.47 -11.25
CA GLY A 346 -12.29 8.81 -10.01
C GLY A 346 -10.77 8.59 -10.12
N SER A 347 -9.98 9.54 -9.60
CA SER A 347 -8.52 9.41 -9.45
C SER A 347 -8.10 8.47 -8.33
N GLY A 348 -9.02 8.09 -7.44
CA GLY A 348 -8.74 7.16 -6.34
C GLY A 348 -10.03 6.60 -5.74
N SER A 349 -9.89 5.74 -4.75
CA SER A 349 -11.03 5.16 -4.03
C SER A 349 -10.68 4.90 -2.56
N PRO A 350 -11.64 5.07 -1.64
CA PRO A 350 -11.53 4.42 -0.34
C PRO A 350 -11.46 2.90 -0.57
N VAL A 351 -10.65 2.21 0.21
CA VAL A 351 -10.52 0.75 0.12
C VAL A 351 -10.57 0.15 1.51
N ARG A 352 -11.00 -1.12 1.55
CA ARG A 352 -11.00 -1.96 2.73
C ARG A 352 -10.17 -3.21 2.45
N PRO A 353 -8.82 -3.11 2.45
CA PRO A 353 -7.97 -4.25 2.14
C PRO A 353 -8.07 -5.28 3.27
N VAL A 354 -8.17 -6.55 2.89
CA VAL A 354 -8.14 -7.67 3.84
C VAL A 354 -7.00 -8.59 3.46
N SER A 355 -6.21 -9.01 4.45
CA SER A 355 -5.21 -10.06 4.27
C SER A 355 -5.58 -11.30 5.07
N ILE A 356 -5.35 -12.48 4.50
CA ILE A 356 -5.59 -13.77 5.14
C ILE A 356 -4.31 -14.58 5.07
N GLY A 357 -3.78 -14.96 6.23
CA GLY A 357 -2.54 -15.70 6.34
C GLY A 357 -2.39 -16.35 7.71
N VAL A 358 -1.39 -17.23 7.81
CA VAL A 358 -1.11 -17.98 9.04
C VAL A 358 -0.15 -17.15 9.91
N PRO A 359 -0.49 -16.89 11.18
CA PRO A 359 0.44 -16.28 12.13
C PRO A 359 1.76 -17.03 12.19
N GLY A 360 2.87 -16.29 12.19
CA GLY A 360 4.18 -16.83 12.49
C GLY A 360 4.31 -17.22 13.96
N ALA A 361 5.22 -18.16 14.25
CA ALA A 361 5.54 -18.60 15.61
C ALA A 361 6.39 -17.59 16.40
#